data_AF-A0A2M7MIR1-F1
#
_entry.id   AF-A0A2M7MIR1-F1
#
_cell.length_a   1.000
_cell.length_b   1.000
_cell.length_c   1.000
_cell.angle_alpha   90.00
_cell.angle_beta   90.00
_cell.angle_gamma   90.00
#
_symmetry.space_group_name_H-M   'P 1'
#
loop_
_entity.id
_entity.type
_entity.pdbx_description
1 polymer ?
#
loop_
_entity_poly.entity_id
_entity_poly.type
_entity_poly.pdbx_seq_one_letter_code
_entity_poly.pdbx_strand_id
1 'polypeptide(L)'
;MSEIIFEIEEKRNEIQRVLSSPLSCYKKLSLLSDFFSLLLSTNNKNILQAYSTGLIAPFSNYLATCDVACVPPEKHNRIIATTEAILASQAFPDAADTLQQSLTSFNEKVKELTAVLNGEDGFVLERNNYLFPLLDTTSSNGDLFGMLDSITIKILKGKEETFHLIPSEKEIETRIKAQIETSWNVAAAYARKYIKHISPHHEVIVSFDKRVGFYVGDSLGVALTLAYINELFLYYNAPLTITAKEGSCFTGSLLQNGEIPSIGDEN
;
A
#
# COMPACT_ATOMS: atom_id res chain seq x y z
N MET A 1 32.35 18.07 -13.99
CA MET A 1 31.51 18.94 -13.12
C MET A 1 30.27 19.45 -13.86
N SER A 2 30.33 19.75 -15.17
CA SER A 2 29.12 20.09 -15.96
C SER A 2 28.17 18.89 -16.17
N GLU A 3 28.68 17.70 -16.48
CA GLU A 3 27.86 16.51 -16.74
C GLU A 3 27.06 16.03 -15.52
N ILE A 4 27.66 16.05 -14.32
CA ILE A 4 26.97 15.63 -13.09
C ILE A 4 25.85 16.59 -12.68
N ILE A 5 26.01 17.90 -12.95
CA ILE A 5 24.97 18.90 -12.68
C ILE A 5 23.80 18.69 -13.64
N PHE A 6 24.07 18.41 -14.92
CA PHE A 6 23.04 18.08 -15.89
C PHE A 6 22.25 16.83 -15.48
N GLU A 7 22.93 15.75 -15.06
CA GLU A 7 22.27 14.53 -14.57
C GLU A 7 21.39 14.81 -13.34
N ILE A 8 21.88 15.63 -12.40
CA ILE A 8 21.12 16.04 -11.20
C ILE A 8 19.86 16.81 -11.60
N GLU A 9 19.95 17.73 -12.58
CA GLU A 9 18.80 18.48 -13.07
C GLU A 9 17.76 17.61 -13.75
N GLU A 10 18.19 16.69 -14.61
CA GLU A 10 17.28 15.73 -15.25
C GLU A 10 16.56 14.87 -14.21
N LYS A 11 17.29 14.27 -13.27
CA LYS A 11 16.70 13.44 -12.21
C LYS A 11 15.78 14.23 -11.29
N ARG A 12 16.13 15.47 -10.94
CA ARG A 12 15.26 16.33 -10.14
C ARG A 12 13.93 16.58 -10.83
N ASN A 13 13.96 16.88 -12.13
CA ASN A 13 12.76 17.11 -12.92
C ASN A 13 11.91 15.84 -13.04
N GLU A 14 12.55 14.68 -13.18
CA GLU A 14 11.87 13.38 -13.18
C GLU A 14 11.15 13.14 -11.84
N ILE A 15 11.84 13.31 -10.71
CA ILE A 15 11.27 13.14 -9.38
C ILE A 15 10.07 14.04 -9.16
N GLN A 16 10.13 15.31 -9.56
CA GLN A 16 9.00 16.22 -9.40
C GLN A 16 7.75 15.75 -10.15
N ARG A 17 7.90 15.13 -11.33
CA ARG A 17 6.78 14.52 -12.07
C ARG A 17 6.25 13.28 -11.34
N VAL A 18 7.15 12.42 -10.87
CA VAL A 18 6.88 11.18 -10.14
C VAL A 18 6.18 11.43 -8.79
N LEU A 19 6.53 12.49 -8.08
CA LEU A 19 5.90 12.80 -6.79
C LEU A 19 4.40 13.11 -6.94
N SER A 20 4.02 13.63 -8.11
CA SER A 20 2.64 13.97 -8.46
C SER A 20 1.85 12.81 -9.08
N SER A 21 2.49 11.67 -9.37
CA SER A 21 1.83 10.51 -9.98
C SER A 21 1.34 9.51 -8.92
N PRO A 22 0.42 8.58 -9.28
CA PRO A 22 -0.15 7.58 -8.36
C PRO A 22 0.82 6.41 -8.08
N LEU A 23 2.10 6.72 -7.88
CA LEU A 23 3.10 5.72 -7.48
C LEU A 23 2.98 5.39 -6.00
N SER A 24 3.43 4.18 -5.66
CA SER A 24 3.49 3.74 -4.28
C SER A 24 4.39 4.63 -3.40
N CYS A 25 4.06 4.69 -2.11
CA CYS A 25 4.88 5.38 -1.11
C CYS A 25 6.33 4.88 -1.13
N TYR A 26 6.52 3.55 -1.18
CA TYR A 26 7.84 2.94 -1.23
C TYR A 26 8.61 3.35 -2.50
N LYS A 27 7.97 3.35 -3.68
CA LYS A 27 8.65 3.75 -4.91
C LYS A 27 9.08 5.21 -4.88
N LYS A 28 8.22 6.10 -4.38
CA LYS A 28 8.56 7.53 -4.19
C LYS A 28 9.73 7.69 -3.21
N LEU A 29 9.72 6.96 -2.10
CA LEU A 29 10.81 6.96 -1.12
C LEU A 29 12.12 6.45 -1.72
N SER A 30 12.08 5.33 -2.46
CA SER A 30 13.25 4.75 -3.13
C SER A 30 13.87 5.71 -4.14
N LEU A 31 13.04 6.35 -4.98
CA LEU A 31 13.53 7.31 -5.99
C LEU A 31 14.16 8.55 -5.36
N LEU A 32 13.54 9.06 -4.28
CA LEU A 32 14.14 10.15 -3.50
C LEU A 32 15.46 9.71 -2.86
N SER A 33 15.53 8.51 -2.28
CA SER A 33 16.76 7.97 -1.69
C SER A 33 17.88 7.84 -2.72
N ASP A 34 17.58 7.38 -3.92
CA ASP A 34 18.55 7.29 -5.01
C ASP A 34 19.07 8.67 -5.44
N PHE A 35 18.18 9.66 -5.49
CA PHE A 35 18.55 11.03 -5.78
C PHE A 35 19.41 11.67 -4.69
N PHE A 36 19.05 11.50 -3.42
CA PHE A 36 19.89 11.98 -2.32
C PHE A 36 21.25 11.31 -2.31
N SER A 37 21.31 10.01 -2.63
CA SER A 37 22.59 9.29 -2.77
C SER A 37 23.45 9.90 -3.88
N LEU A 38 22.84 10.27 -5.02
CA LEU A 38 23.53 11.00 -6.09
C LEU A 38 24.05 12.36 -5.59
N LEU A 39 23.21 13.16 -4.91
CA LEU A 39 23.63 14.45 -4.37
C LEU A 39 24.78 14.32 -3.37
N LEU A 40 24.72 13.34 -2.48
CA LEU A 40 25.76 13.05 -1.49
C LEU A 40 27.08 12.65 -2.16
N SER A 41 27.03 11.90 -3.27
CA SER A 41 28.22 11.48 -4.01
C SER A 41 29.05 12.64 -4.57
N THR A 42 28.43 13.82 -4.73
CA THR A 42 29.13 15.04 -5.17
C THR A 42 30.09 15.60 -4.12
N ASN A 43 29.95 15.16 -2.85
CA ASN A 43 30.68 15.69 -1.69
C ASN A 43 30.59 17.23 -1.56
N ASN A 44 29.53 17.84 -2.09
CA ASN A 44 29.35 19.29 -2.10
C ASN A 44 28.05 19.68 -1.39
N LYS A 45 28.19 20.26 -0.19
CA LYS A 45 27.06 20.70 0.64
C LYS A 45 26.17 21.72 -0.06
N ASN A 46 26.72 22.60 -0.90
CA ASN A 46 25.94 23.59 -1.62
C ASN A 46 25.07 22.95 -2.70
N ILE A 47 25.59 21.93 -3.40
CA ILE A 47 24.81 21.16 -4.39
C ILE A 47 23.69 20.40 -3.67
N LEU A 48 24.02 19.73 -2.57
CA LEU A 48 23.04 19.02 -1.74
C LEU A 48 21.92 19.97 -1.30
N GLN A 49 22.23 21.13 -0.74
CA GLN A 49 21.21 22.10 -0.31
C GLN A 49 20.38 22.65 -1.47
N ALA A 50 21.03 23.10 -2.55
CA ALA A 50 20.34 23.72 -3.68
C ALA A 50 19.34 22.77 -4.35
N TYR A 51 19.74 21.53 -4.59
CA TYR A 51 18.92 20.57 -5.34
C TYR A 51 17.94 19.76 -4.48
N SER A 52 18.10 19.76 -3.15
CA SER A 52 17.16 19.12 -2.22
C SER A 52 16.00 20.00 -1.78
N THR A 53 16.04 21.30 -2.13
CA THR A 53 15.00 22.25 -1.75
C THR A 53 13.64 21.79 -2.28
N GLY A 54 12.67 21.63 -1.38
CA GLY A 54 11.32 21.12 -1.67
C GLY A 54 11.20 19.59 -1.71
N LEU A 55 12.31 18.84 -1.59
CA LEU A 55 12.30 17.37 -1.62
C LEU A 55 12.53 16.74 -0.24
N ILE A 56 13.20 17.45 0.68
CA ILE A 56 13.50 16.93 2.03
C ILE A 56 12.24 16.66 2.86
N ALA A 57 11.25 17.55 2.80
CA ALA A 57 10.00 17.38 3.54
C ALA A 57 9.16 16.20 3.00
N PRO A 58 8.94 16.07 1.68
CA PRO A 58 8.35 14.85 1.11
C PRO A 58 9.12 13.58 1.48
N PHE A 59 10.46 13.60 1.42
CA PHE A 59 11.29 12.45 1.79
C PHE A 59 11.07 12.02 3.23
N SER A 60 11.12 12.96 4.18
CA SER A 60 10.85 12.67 5.59
C SER A 60 9.43 12.13 5.81
N ASN A 61 8.43 12.71 5.14
CA ASN A 61 7.05 12.23 5.24
C ASN A 61 6.88 10.80 4.71
N TYR A 62 7.47 10.48 3.55
CA TYR A 62 7.42 9.12 3.02
C TYR A 62 8.19 8.15 3.92
N LEU A 63 9.33 8.55 4.48
CA LEU A 63 10.09 7.73 5.42
C LEU A 63 9.25 7.37 6.66
N ALA A 64 8.51 8.33 7.22
CA ALA A 64 7.63 8.09 8.36
C ALA A 64 6.43 7.19 8.01
N THR A 65 5.83 7.39 6.84
CA THR A 65 4.53 6.77 6.49
C THR A 65 4.64 5.47 5.71
N CYS A 66 5.79 5.17 5.10
CA CYS A 66 5.95 3.97 4.29
C CYS A 66 5.78 2.69 5.12
N ASP A 67 5.11 1.72 4.52
CA ASP A 67 5.10 0.33 4.99
C ASP A 67 6.39 -0.36 4.49
N VAL A 68 6.93 -1.25 5.30
CA VAL A 68 8.15 -2.01 4.97
C VAL A 68 7.83 -3.41 4.47
N ALA A 69 6.59 -3.87 4.65
CA ALA A 69 6.15 -5.18 4.22
C ALA A 69 6.32 -5.39 2.72
N CYS A 70 6.49 -6.65 2.31
CA CYS A 70 6.61 -7.08 0.90
C CYS A 70 7.84 -6.54 0.14
N VAL A 71 8.80 -5.92 0.85
CA VAL A 71 10.08 -5.48 0.31
C VAL A 71 11.23 -6.12 1.09
N PRO A 72 12.28 -6.64 0.43
CA PRO A 72 13.44 -7.22 1.12
C PRO A 72 14.16 -6.22 2.04
N PRO A 73 14.59 -6.61 3.26
CA PRO A 73 15.27 -5.73 4.21
C PRO A 73 16.51 -5.00 3.64
N GLU A 74 17.22 -5.60 2.70
CA GLU A 74 18.42 -5.00 2.09
C GLU A 74 18.10 -3.69 1.37
N LYS A 75 16.92 -3.60 0.75
CA LYS A 75 16.50 -2.38 0.05
C LYS A 75 16.17 -1.26 1.05
N HIS A 76 15.62 -1.60 2.21
CA HIS A 76 15.36 -0.64 3.30
C HIS A 76 16.66 -0.13 3.93
N ASN A 77 17.65 -1.01 4.14
CA ASN A 77 18.96 -0.64 4.69
C ASN A 77 19.68 0.41 3.85
N ARG A 78 19.48 0.39 2.52
CA ARG A 78 20.00 1.44 1.63
C ARG A 78 19.37 2.80 1.93
N ILE A 79 18.05 2.86 2.14
CA ILE A 79 17.33 4.09 2.48
C ILE A 79 17.77 4.64 3.84
N ILE A 80 17.97 3.75 4.82
CA ILE A 80 18.50 4.09 6.14
C ILE A 80 19.89 4.72 6.00
N ALA A 81 20.81 4.07 5.30
CA ALA A 81 22.17 4.57 5.11
C ALA A 81 22.20 5.93 4.40
N THR A 82 21.37 6.13 3.37
CA THR A 82 21.23 7.44 2.71
C THR A 82 20.73 8.49 3.70
N THR A 83 19.74 8.18 4.54
CA THR A 83 19.17 9.12 5.50
C THR A 83 20.18 9.51 6.59
N GLU A 84 20.94 8.54 7.11
CA GLU A 84 22.01 8.79 8.06
C GLU A 84 23.10 9.70 7.47
N ALA A 85 23.46 9.50 6.20
CA ALA A 85 24.41 10.36 5.50
C ALA A 85 23.87 11.78 5.29
N ILE A 86 22.57 11.96 5.01
CA ILE A 86 21.93 13.28 4.96
C ILE A 86 22.05 13.97 6.32
N LEU A 87 21.71 13.29 7.41
CA LEU A 87 21.80 13.85 8.77
C LEU A 87 23.23 14.23 9.13
N ALA A 88 24.20 13.35 8.85
CA ALA A 88 25.63 13.59 9.09
C ALA A 88 26.18 14.79 8.29
N SER A 89 25.60 15.09 7.12
CA SER A 89 26.01 16.26 6.31
C SER A 89 25.71 17.59 6.98
N GLN A 90 24.73 17.62 7.90
CA GLN A 90 24.19 18.82 8.55
C GLN A 90 23.67 19.88 7.55
N ALA A 91 23.30 19.46 6.34
CA ALA A 91 22.84 20.37 5.29
C ALA A 91 21.43 20.96 5.57
N PHE A 92 20.65 20.33 6.45
CA PHE A 92 19.24 20.69 6.70
C PHE A 92 18.94 20.80 8.20
N PRO A 93 19.49 21.80 8.92
CA PRO A 93 19.29 21.93 10.36
C PRO A 93 17.81 22.03 10.74
N ASP A 94 17.01 22.77 9.98
CA ASP A 94 15.58 22.98 10.26
C ASP A 94 14.71 21.72 10.09
N ALA A 95 15.21 20.71 9.36
CA ALA A 95 14.50 19.45 9.12
C ALA A 95 15.13 18.27 9.88
N ALA A 96 16.23 18.49 10.61
CA ALA A 96 17.04 17.43 11.21
C ALA A 96 16.23 16.59 12.22
N ASP A 97 15.52 17.26 13.13
CA ASP A 97 14.73 16.57 14.16
C ASP A 97 13.60 15.72 13.54
N THR A 98 12.86 16.29 12.59
CA THR A 98 11.78 15.58 11.89
C THR A 98 12.33 14.40 11.11
N LEU A 99 13.45 14.58 10.39
CA LEU A 99 14.07 13.50 9.63
C LEU A 99 14.61 12.39 10.55
N GLN A 100 15.19 12.76 11.70
CA GLN A 100 15.66 11.82 12.70
C GLN A 100 14.51 11.00 13.29
N GLN A 101 13.38 11.63 13.61
CA GLN A 101 12.19 10.93 14.10
C GLN A 101 11.64 9.96 13.04
N SER A 102 11.53 10.40 11.79
CA SER A 102 11.11 9.55 10.67
C SER A 102 12.04 8.37 10.47
N LEU A 103 13.36 8.58 10.58
CA LEU A 103 14.37 7.52 10.48
C LEU A 103 14.25 6.51 11.62
N THR A 104 14.06 6.97 12.86
CA THR A 104 13.87 6.08 14.00
C THR A 104 12.65 5.19 13.81
N SER A 105 11.50 5.77 13.44
CA SER A 105 10.28 5.00 13.17
C SER A 105 10.44 4.01 12.01
N PHE A 106 11.12 4.41 10.94
CA PHE A 106 11.38 3.51 9.81
C PHE A 106 12.31 2.35 10.20
N ASN A 107 13.38 2.63 10.97
CA ASN A 107 14.29 1.60 11.50
C ASN A 107 13.58 0.59 12.40
N GLU A 108 12.67 1.04 13.26
CA GLU A 108 11.86 0.16 14.11
C GLU A 108 11.04 -0.81 13.25
N LYS A 109 10.32 -0.29 12.24
CA LYS A 109 9.55 -1.13 11.30
C LYS A 109 10.43 -2.16 10.57
N VAL A 110 11.61 -1.75 10.08
CA VAL A 110 12.55 -2.66 9.39
C VAL A 110 13.05 -3.75 10.34
N LYS A 111 13.38 -3.38 11.58
CA LYS A 111 13.81 -4.32 12.60
C LYS A 111 12.73 -5.35 12.93
N GLU A 112 11.48 -4.91 13.07
CA GLU A 112 10.32 -5.79 13.25
C GLU A 112 10.17 -6.76 12.08
N LEU A 113 10.24 -6.26 10.85
CA LEU A 113 10.20 -7.11 9.65
C LEU A 113 11.31 -8.16 9.66
N THR A 114 12.56 -7.76 9.93
CA THR A 114 13.70 -8.68 9.98
C THR A 114 13.52 -9.75 11.05
N ALA A 115 13.05 -9.38 12.24
CA ALA A 115 12.80 -10.32 13.32
C ALA A 115 11.70 -11.35 12.94
N VAL A 116 10.60 -10.89 12.32
CA VAL A 116 9.55 -11.78 11.80
C VAL A 116 10.10 -12.74 10.74
N LEU A 117 10.92 -12.25 9.80
CA LEU A 117 11.54 -13.09 8.78
C LEU A 117 12.52 -14.12 9.35
N ASN A 118 13.10 -13.84 10.51
CA ASN A 118 13.96 -14.75 11.25
C ASN A 118 13.19 -15.72 12.16
N GLY A 119 11.85 -15.63 12.21
CA GLY A 119 11.00 -16.49 13.03
C GLY A 119 11.01 -16.13 14.53
N GLU A 120 11.33 -14.88 14.87
CA GLU A 120 11.24 -14.41 16.26
C GLU A 120 9.77 -14.20 16.67
N ASP A 121 9.39 -14.76 17.82
CA ASP A 121 8.05 -14.60 18.40
C ASP A 121 7.88 -13.24 19.10
N GLY A 122 6.64 -12.75 19.19
CA GLY A 122 6.29 -11.58 20.02
C GLY A 122 5.88 -10.32 19.25
N PHE A 123 5.80 -10.38 17.92
CA PHE A 123 5.31 -9.27 17.11
C PHE A 123 3.80 -9.36 16.94
N VAL A 124 3.09 -8.36 17.45
CA VAL A 124 1.67 -8.16 17.19
C VAL A 124 1.55 -7.19 16.03
N LEU A 125 1.22 -7.71 14.84
CA LEU A 125 0.75 -6.86 13.76
C LEU A 125 -0.67 -6.43 14.12
N GLU A 126 -0.81 -5.28 14.76
CA GLU A 126 -2.11 -4.62 14.96
C GLU A 126 -2.65 -4.17 13.60
N ARG A 127 -3.22 -5.12 12.84
CA ARG A 127 -3.90 -4.88 11.57
C ARG A 127 -5.20 -5.68 11.62
N ASN A 128 -6.26 -5.03 12.11
CA ASN A 128 -7.60 -5.60 12.21
C ASN A 128 -8.39 -5.55 10.89
N ASN A 129 -7.71 -5.68 9.75
CA ASN A 129 -8.33 -5.54 8.44
C ASN A 129 -8.03 -6.74 7.54
N TYR A 130 -8.88 -6.95 6.54
CA TYR A 130 -8.67 -7.95 5.48
C TYR A 130 -7.55 -7.46 4.56
N LEU A 131 -6.32 -7.86 4.88
CA LEU A 131 -5.14 -7.52 4.09
C LEU A 131 -5.08 -8.36 2.82
N PHE A 132 -4.57 -7.76 1.74
CA PHE A 132 -4.30 -8.46 0.49
C PHE A 132 -3.05 -7.88 -0.18
N PRO A 133 -2.29 -8.71 -0.90
CA PRO A 133 -1.08 -8.26 -1.57
C PRO A 133 -1.41 -7.62 -2.92
N LEU A 134 -0.62 -6.60 -3.26
CA LEU A 134 -0.65 -5.90 -4.54
C LEU A 134 0.74 -5.86 -5.15
N LEU A 135 0.79 -5.69 -6.47
CA LEU A 135 2.02 -5.47 -7.20
C LEU A 135 2.04 -4.05 -7.74
N ASP A 136 3.14 -3.34 -7.49
CA ASP A 136 3.38 -2.05 -8.12
C ASP A 136 3.91 -2.27 -9.55
N THR A 137 3.02 -2.22 -10.54
CA THR A 137 3.34 -2.45 -11.96
C THR A 137 3.74 -1.19 -12.71
N THR A 138 3.85 -0.05 -12.02
CA THR A 138 4.08 1.26 -12.66
C THR A 138 5.55 1.51 -13.05
N SER A 139 6.44 0.53 -12.87
CA SER A 139 7.87 0.72 -13.06
C SER A 139 8.32 0.36 -14.48
N SER A 140 8.91 1.34 -15.17
CA SER A 140 9.60 1.18 -16.45
C SER A 140 10.97 0.48 -16.34
N ASN A 141 11.45 0.23 -15.11
CA ASN A 141 12.80 -0.29 -14.83
C ASN A 141 12.81 -1.75 -14.35
N GLY A 142 11.70 -2.48 -14.43
CA GLY A 142 11.66 -3.94 -14.17
C GLY A 142 11.69 -4.38 -12.70
N ASP A 143 11.91 -3.46 -11.75
CA ASP A 143 11.72 -3.74 -10.33
C ASP A 143 10.21 -3.80 -10.01
N LEU A 144 9.71 -5.00 -9.72
CA LEU A 144 8.38 -5.24 -9.15
C LEU A 144 8.48 -5.25 -7.62
N PHE A 145 7.63 -4.47 -6.97
CA PHE A 145 7.51 -4.45 -5.52
C PHE A 145 6.13 -4.92 -5.11
N GLY A 146 6.08 -5.78 -4.09
CA GLY A 146 4.83 -6.12 -3.44
C GLY A 146 4.42 -5.02 -2.47
N MET A 147 3.12 -4.88 -2.25
CA MET A 147 2.54 -4.00 -1.24
C MET A 147 1.41 -4.73 -0.53
N LEU A 148 1.07 -4.30 0.68
CA LEU A 148 -0.13 -4.74 1.37
C LEU A 148 -1.12 -3.59 1.44
N ASP A 149 -2.34 -3.80 0.95
CA ASP A 149 -3.47 -2.91 1.22
C ASP A 149 -4.54 -3.64 2.05
N SER A 150 -5.51 -2.89 2.53
CA SER A 150 -6.67 -3.40 3.25
C SER A 150 -7.96 -2.78 2.74
N ILE A 151 -9.03 -3.56 2.86
CA ILE A 151 -10.38 -3.12 2.50
C ILE A 151 -11.22 -2.95 3.76
N THR A 152 -11.92 -1.83 3.81
CA THR A 152 -13.02 -1.57 4.73
C THR A 152 -14.34 -1.56 3.97
N ILE A 153 -15.32 -2.35 4.41
CA ILE A 153 -16.67 -2.39 3.84
C ILE A 153 -17.64 -1.71 4.78
N LYS A 154 -18.58 -0.95 4.22
CA LYS A 154 -19.77 -0.49 4.93
C LYS A 154 -21.02 -0.78 4.12
N ILE A 155 -22.03 -1.37 4.76
CA ILE A 155 -23.32 -1.64 4.14
C ILE A 155 -24.38 -0.69 4.68
N LEU A 156 -25.14 -0.09 3.76
CA LEU A 156 -26.25 0.80 4.04
C LEU A 156 -27.53 0.28 3.35
N LYS A 157 -28.68 0.78 3.81
CA LYS A 157 -29.96 0.47 3.19
C LYS A 157 -30.08 1.21 1.85
N GLY A 158 -30.07 0.46 0.76
CA GLY A 158 -30.24 0.98 -0.60
C GLY A 158 -31.70 0.95 -1.09
N LYS A 159 -32.00 1.75 -2.11
CA LYS A 159 -33.20 1.59 -2.96
C LYS A 159 -32.94 0.64 -4.12
N GLU A 160 -31.70 0.63 -4.60
CA GLU A 160 -31.15 -0.23 -5.63
C GLU A 160 -29.81 -0.79 -5.11
N GLU A 161 -29.29 -1.81 -5.77
CA GLU A 161 -27.96 -2.36 -5.44
C GLU A 161 -26.87 -1.49 -6.05
N THR A 162 -26.08 -0.80 -5.21
CA THR A 162 -25.03 0.12 -5.68
C THR A 162 -23.71 -0.10 -4.96
N PHE A 163 -22.60 0.05 -5.71
CA PHE A 163 -21.24 -0.07 -5.18
C PHE A 163 -20.49 1.26 -5.32
N HIS A 164 -19.94 1.76 -4.22
CA HIS A 164 -19.16 2.99 -4.17
C HIS A 164 -17.71 2.67 -3.79
N LEU A 165 -16.76 3.01 -4.66
CA LEU A 165 -15.33 2.82 -4.42
C LEU A 165 -14.68 4.08 -3.88
N ILE A 166 -13.88 3.93 -2.83
CA ILE A 166 -13.11 5.01 -2.22
C ILE A 166 -11.62 4.61 -2.19
N PRO A 167 -10.73 5.38 -2.86
CA PRO A 167 -11.02 6.50 -3.74
C PRO A 167 -11.73 6.06 -5.04
N SER A 168 -12.50 6.98 -5.63
CA SER A 168 -13.13 6.76 -6.94
C SER A 168 -12.13 7.08 -8.04
N GLU A 169 -11.78 6.07 -8.82
CA GLU A 169 -10.88 6.17 -9.96
C GLU A 169 -11.42 5.30 -11.10
N LYS A 170 -11.80 5.94 -12.22
CA LYS A 170 -12.51 5.27 -13.33
C LYS A 170 -11.79 4.03 -13.86
N GLU A 171 -10.46 4.08 -13.96
CA GLU A 171 -9.67 2.97 -14.47
C GLU A 171 -9.67 1.77 -13.50
N ILE A 172 -9.51 2.05 -12.20
CA ILE A 172 -9.56 1.04 -11.15
C ILE A 172 -10.96 0.43 -11.11
N GLU A 173 -12.00 1.27 -11.00
CA GLU A 173 -13.40 0.86 -10.99
C GLU A 173 -13.73 -0.08 -12.15
N THR A 174 -13.31 0.26 -13.37
CA THR A 174 -13.58 -0.58 -14.54
C THR A 174 -12.93 -1.96 -14.43
N ARG A 175 -11.71 -2.04 -13.89
CA ARG A 175 -10.95 -3.30 -13.78
C ARG A 175 -11.51 -4.21 -12.71
N ILE A 176 -11.80 -3.68 -11.52
CA ILE A 176 -12.16 -4.52 -10.36
C ILE A 176 -13.68 -4.70 -10.19
N LYS A 177 -14.51 -4.03 -11.00
CA LYS A 177 -15.99 -4.11 -10.91
C LYS A 177 -16.51 -5.54 -10.98
N ALA A 178 -16.03 -6.35 -11.92
CA ALA A 178 -16.48 -7.73 -12.06
C ALA A 178 -16.17 -8.56 -10.81
N GLN A 179 -14.97 -8.38 -10.24
CA GLN A 179 -14.58 -9.03 -9.00
C GLN A 179 -15.41 -8.52 -7.82
N ILE A 180 -15.72 -7.22 -7.74
CA ILE A 180 -16.58 -6.63 -6.70
C ILE A 180 -17.97 -7.28 -6.68
N GLU A 181 -18.62 -7.32 -7.83
CA GLU A 181 -19.98 -7.88 -7.98
C GLU A 181 -19.97 -9.38 -7.70
N THR A 182 -18.98 -10.11 -8.21
CA THR A 182 -18.82 -11.55 -7.96
C THR A 182 -18.62 -11.84 -6.47
N SER A 183 -17.71 -11.10 -5.83
CA SER A 183 -17.40 -11.26 -4.41
C SER A 183 -18.60 -10.97 -3.53
N TRP A 184 -19.40 -9.96 -3.88
CA TRP A 184 -20.66 -9.63 -3.21
C TRP A 184 -21.70 -10.73 -3.34
N ASN A 185 -21.93 -11.21 -4.56
CA ASN A 185 -22.93 -12.25 -4.82
C ASN A 185 -22.60 -13.55 -4.06
N VAL A 186 -21.34 -13.95 -4.04
CA VAL A 186 -20.88 -15.11 -3.28
C VAL A 186 -21.05 -14.88 -1.78
N ALA A 187 -20.65 -13.71 -1.27
CA ALA A 187 -20.83 -13.35 0.15
C ALA A 187 -22.29 -13.36 0.58
N ALA A 188 -23.18 -12.74 -0.18
CA ALA A 188 -24.61 -12.70 0.09
C ALA A 188 -25.23 -14.11 0.03
N ALA A 189 -24.86 -14.93 -0.95
CA ALA A 189 -25.31 -16.33 -1.04
C ALA A 189 -24.87 -17.16 0.17
N TYR A 190 -23.62 -16.99 0.63
CA TYR A 190 -23.13 -17.62 1.85
C TYR A 190 -23.91 -17.13 3.08
N ALA A 191 -24.13 -15.83 3.20
CA ALA A 191 -24.75 -15.21 4.36
C ALA A 191 -26.23 -15.59 4.55
N ARG A 192 -26.96 -15.90 3.47
CA ARG A 192 -28.35 -16.41 3.53
C ARG A 192 -28.51 -17.71 4.33
N LYS A 193 -27.42 -18.48 4.53
CA LYS A 193 -27.45 -19.67 5.40
C LYS A 193 -27.69 -19.33 6.87
N TYR A 194 -27.37 -18.10 7.28
CA TYR A 194 -27.41 -17.64 8.68
C TYR A 194 -28.37 -16.46 8.90
N ILE A 195 -28.60 -15.65 7.87
CA ILE A 195 -29.50 -14.49 7.92
C ILE A 195 -30.84 -14.85 7.27
N LYS A 196 -31.91 -14.82 8.07
CA LYS A 196 -33.26 -15.22 7.62
C LYS A 196 -33.83 -14.33 6.51
N HIS A 197 -33.55 -13.03 6.54
CA HIS A 197 -34.08 -12.08 5.58
C HIS A 197 -33.01 -11.05 5.20
N ILE A 198 -32.47 -11.18 4.00
CA ILE A 198 -31.57 -10.19 3.39
C ILE A 198 -32.41 -9.32 2.44
N SER A 199 -32.37 -8.00 2.63
CA SER A 199 -32.89 -6.99 1.70
C SER A 199 -32.43 -7.28 0.26
N PRO A 200 -33.28 -7.08 -0.75
CA PRO A 200 -32.88 -7.26 -2.14
C PRO A 200 -31.89 -6.20 -2.64
N HIS A 201 -31.75 -5.09 -1.90
CA HIS A 201 -30.95 -3.93 -2.30
C HIS A 201 -30.13 -3.37 -1.14
N HIS A 202 -28.87 -3.07 -1.45
CA HIS A 202 -27.91 -2.42 -0.57
C HIS A 202 -27.14 -1.31 -1.26
N GLU A 203 -26.76 -0.31 -0.48
CA GLU A 203 -25.70 0.60 -0.86
C GLU A 203 -24.41 0.12 -0.17
N VAL A 204 -23.43 -0.30 -0.96
CA VAL A 204 -22.19 -0.93 -0.50
C VAL A 204 -21.03 0.01 -0.75
N ILE A 205 -20.34 0.42 0.31
CA ILE A 205 -19.15 1.27 0.22
C ILE A 205 -17.93 0.39 0.45
N VAL A 206 -17.02 0.39 -0.53
CA VAL A 206 -15.72 -0.31 -0.49
C VAL A 206 -14.63 0.75 -0.42
N SER A 207 -13.91 0.79 0.70
CA SER A 207 -12.80 1.70 0.93
C SER A 207 -11.48 0.94 0.91
N PHE A 208 -10.55 1.40 0.09
CA PHE A 208 -9.15 0.97 0.09
C PHE A 208 -8.34 1.91 0.97
N ASP A 209 -7.79 1.37 2.05
CA ASP A 209 -7.30 2.19 3.15
C ASP A 209 -5.99 2.90 2.81
N LYS A 210 -5.05 2.22 2.13
CA LYS A 210 -3.72 2.78 1.83
C LYS A 210 -3.62 3.43 0.45
N ARG A 211 -4.58 3.17 -0.45
CA ARG A 211 -4.64 3.77 -1.80
C ARG A 211 -3.35 3.55 -2.58
N VAL A 212 -2.78 2.35 -2.46
CA VAL A 212 -1.46 2.04 -2.99
C VAL A 212 -1.55 1.64 -4.46
N GLY A 213 -1.47 2.62 -5.35
CA GLY A 213 -1.25 2.44 -6.78
C GLY A 213 -2.38 1.75 -7.55
N PHE A 214 -2.10 1.38 -8.80
CA PHE A 214 -3.06 0.70 -9.67
C PHE A 214 -3.16 -0.78 -9.30
N TYR A 215 -4.37 -1.22 -8.94
CA TYR A 215 -4.68 -2.64 -8.74
C TYR A 215 -4.54 -3.41 -10.05
N VAL A 216 -3.63 -4.39 -10.07
CA VAL A 216 -3.46 -5.32 -11.20
C VAL A 216 -3.76 -6.73 -10.72
N GLY A 217 -4.74 -7.36 -11.37
CA GLY A 217 -5.18 -8.72 -11.10
C GLY A 217 -6.39 -8.81 -10.17
N ASP A 218 -7.02 -9.98 -10.18
CA ASP A 218 -8.22 -10.29 -9.39
C ASP A 218 -7.88 -10.85 -8.00
N SER A 219 -6.62 -10.72 -7.55
CA SER A 219 -6.10 -11.32 -6.32
C SER A 219 -6.74 -10.81 -5.02
N LEU A 220 -7.62 -9.79 -5.10
CA LEU A 220 -8.36 -9.24 -3.96
C LEU A 220 -9.68 -9.97 -3.66
N GLY A 221 -10.14 -10.85 -4.55
CA GLY A 221 -11.47 -11.46 -4.48
C GLY A 221 -11.78 -12.14 -3.14
N VAL A 222 -10.86 -12.94 -2.62
CA VAL A 222 -11.02 -13.61 -1.32
C VAL A 222 -11.14 -12.60 -0.17
N ALA A 223 -10.24 -11.60 -0.12
CA ALA A 223 -10.25 -10.57 0.92
C ALA A 223 -11.57 -9.80 0.91
N LEU A 224 -12.05 -9.44 -0.29
CA LEU A 224 -13.28 -8.70 -0.48
C LEU A 224 -14.51 -9.50 -0.04
N THR A 225 -14.60 -10.77 -0.42
CA THR A 225 -15.71 -11.65 0.01
C THR A 225 -15.75 -11.85 1.50
N LEU A 226 -14.61 -12.06 2.16
CA LEU A 226 -14.57 -12.20 3.61
C LEU A 226 -15.01 -10.90 4.31
N ALA A 227 -14.56 -9.75 3.80
CA ALA A 227 -14.98 -8.44 4.31
C ALA A 227 -16.50 -8.21 4.15
N TYR A 228 -17.07 -8.59 2.99
CA TYR A 228 -18.52 -8.53 2.78
C TYR A 228 -19.30 -9.44 3.71
N ILE A 229 -18.85 -10.69 3.91
CA ILE A 229 -19.54 -11.63 4.81
C ILE A 229 -19.58 -11.06 6.23
N ASN A 230 -18.45 -10.54 6.73
CA ASN A 230 -18.40 -9.95 8.06
C ASN A 230 -19.31 -8.74 8.19
N GLU A 231 -19.27 -7.80 7.23
CA GLU A 231 -20.13 -6.62 7.28
C GLU A 231 -21.61 -6.98 7.14
N LEU A 232 -21.98 -7.98 6.33
CA LEU A 232 -23.35 -8.50 6.26
C LEU A 232 -23.81 -9.06 7.62
N PHE A 233 -22.94 -9.79 8.31
CA PHE A 233 -23.26 -10.36 9.62
C PHE A 233 -23.46 -9.26 10.67
N LEU A 234 -22.61 -8.23 10.65
CA LEU A 234 -22.75 -7.07 11.51
C LEU A 234 -24.04 -6.30 11.20
N TYR A 235 -24.27 -5.95 9.93
CA TYR A 235 -25.42 -5.15 9.50
C TYR A 235 -26.77 -5.81 9.86
N TYR A 236 -26.87 -7.13 9.73
CA TYR A 236 -28.09 -7.89 10.03
C TYR A 236 -28.15 -8.45 11.46
N ASN A 237 -27.17 -8.15 12.31
CA ASN A 237 -27.05 -8.72 13.65
C ASN A 237 -27.16 -10.26 13.64
N ALA A 238 -26.40 -10.91 12.76
CA ALA A 238 -26.34 -12.35 12.67
C ALA A 238 -25.81 -12.95 14.00
N PRO A 239 -26.21 -14.18 14.37
CA PRO A 239 -25.80 -14.81 15.63
C PRO A 239 -24.33 -15.29 15.63
N LEU A 240 -23.58 -14.99 14.58
CA LEU A 240 -22.19 -15.40 14.39
C LEU A 240 -21.35 -14.19 13.99
N THR A 241 -20.11 -14.15 14.47
CA THR A 241 -19.12 -13.14 14.09
C THR A 241 -17.97 -13.85 13.37
N ILE A 242 -17.52 -13.28 12.24
CA ILE A 242 -16.35 -13.77 11.51
C ILE A 242 -15.27 -12.71 11.63
N THR A 243 -14.23 -13.02 12.41
CA THR A 243 -13.08 -12.15 12.59
C THR A 243 -11.89 -12.76 11.88
N ALA A 244 -11.25 -11.99 11.00
CA ALA A 244 -9.94 -12.36 10.49
C ALA A 244 -8.95 -12.36 11.67
N LYS A 245 -8.09 -13.37 11.74
CA LYS A 245 -6.98 -13.34 12.70
C LYS A 245 -6.06 -12.18 12.32
N GLU A 246 -5.61 -11.42 13.31
CA GLU A 246 -4.66 -10.32 13.10
C GLU A 246 -3.44 -10.78 12.32
N GLY A 247 -2.99 -9.92 11.39
CA GLY A 247 -1.88 -10.23 10.49
C GLY A 247 -2.19 -11.23 9.38
N SER A 248 -3.44 -11.68 9.21
CA SER A 248 -3.81 -12.53 8.06
C SER A 248 -3.82 -11.72 6.77
N CYS A 249 -3.20 -12.28 5.73
CA CYS A 249 -3.23 -11.75 4.38
C CYS A 249 -3.91 -12.77 3.45
N PHE A 250 -4.86 -12.30 2.66
CA PHE A 250 -5.67 -13.12 1.76
C PHE A 250 -5.34 -12.74 0.32
N THR A 251 -5.16 -13.75 -0.53
CA THR A 251 -4.89 -13.55 -1.95
C THR A 251 -5.63 -14.61 -2.76
N GLY A 252 -6.09 -14.22 -3.95
CA GLY A 252 -6.80 -15.07 -4.88
C GLY A 252 -8.04 -14.39 -5.44
N SER A 253 -8.33 -14.70 -6.70
CA SER A 253 -9.61 -14.33 -7.29
C SER A 253 -10.72 -15.25 -6.81
N LEU A 254 -11.94 -14.88 -7.13
CA LEU A 254 -13.11 -15.67 -6.75
C LEU A 254 -14.04 -15.79 -7.94
N LEU A 255 -14.35 -17.03 -8.32
CA LEU A 255 -15.32 -17.32 -9.35
C LEU A 255 -16.75 -17.24 -8.82
N GLN A 256 -17.73 -17.17 -9.73
CA GLN A 256 -19.16 -17.06 -9.36
C GLN A 256 -19.68 -18.25 -8.54
N ASN A 257 -19.06 -19.42 -8.66
CA ASN A 257 -19.39 -20.61 -7.87
C ASN A 257 -18.73 -20.61 -6.47
N GLY A 258 -17.92 -19.60 -6.15
CA GLY A 258 -17.17 -19.48 -4.90
C GLY A 258 -15.85 -20.26 -4.88
N GLU A 259 -15.41 -20.83 -6.00
CA GLU A 259 -14.10 -21.45 -6.12
C GLU A 259 -13.00 -20.38 -6.26
N ILE A 260 -11.85 -20.68 -5.66
CA ILE A 260 -10.62 -19.89 -5.78
C ILE A 260 -9.75 -20.61 -6.82
N PRO A 261 -9.57 -20.06 -8.03
CA PRO A 261 -8.78 -20.71 -9.05
C PRO A 261 -7.29 -20.70 -8.67
N SER A 262 -6.54 -21.65 -9.23
CA SER A 262 -5.09 -21.67 -9.10
C SER A 262 -4.48 -20.39 -9.68
N ILE A 263 -3.55 -19.79 -8.95
CA ILE A 263 -2.82 -18.60 -9.39
C ILE A 263 -1.89 -19.00 -10.56
N GLY A 264 -2.03 -18.34 -11.72
CA GLY A 264 -1.14 -18.54 -12.89
C GLY A 264 -1.80 -19.18 -14.12
N ASP A 265 -3.03 -19.65 -14.01
CA ASP A 265 -3.84 -20.04 -15.17
C ASP A 265 -4.60 -18.79 -15.66
N GLU A 266 -3.96 -18.01 -16.54
CA GLU A 266 -4.54 -16.80 -17.15
C GLU A 266 -5.82 -17.13 -17.95
N ASN A 267 -6.81 -16.23 -17.81
CA ASN A 267 -7.58 -15.77 -18.97
C ASN A 267 -6.99 -14.45 -19.43
#